data_AF-A0A7Y8IZB9-F1
#
_entry.id   AF-A0A7Y8IZB9-F1
#
_cell.length_a   1.000
_cell.length_b   1.000
_cell.length_c   1.000
_cell.angle_alpha   90.00
_cell.angle_beta   90.00
_cell.angle_gamma   90.00
#
_symmetry.space_group_name_H-M   'P 1'
#
loop_
_entity.id
_entity.type
_entity.pdbx_description
1 polymer ?
#
loop_
_entity_poly.entity_id
_entity_poly.type
_entity_poly.pdbx_seq_one_letter_code
_entity_poly.pdbx_strand_id
1 'polypeptide(L)'
;MRSHFSTSQSGPRAPSEAPVRLPASIGKWSLKPGPRVITAKTIFDYMDGAGELYLAYRFRQLDVYEYSAKGGPDILVELYWMETSDDAFGLLSGDWGGEAVKVQNRGAGGPKIRLWPRALYGAGLLRIWSDNLYARVLAQNEDAASRKAVLGIGSAIVQGRRDPPPPRLAAAMPATVEPAFRLREDRLCYFRSHLVLNSAYFLATSNILELGPQTEAVTAPYAGPARAGTKAQARLLVVSYRHPAAALKALARFSRTYLPERKPAAPQVSAGARSVLRIEDGWLGYQNSGPFLVFVFECPSREAADAFLTQTTRSITGMEGSHE
;
A
#
# COMPACT_ATOMS: atom_id res chain seq x y z
N MET A 1 -45.52 3.35 -33.77
CA MET A 1 -44.06 3.68 -33.75
C MET A 1 -43.45 2.98 -32.56
N ARG A 2 -42.71 1.88 -32.79
CA ARG A 2 -42.05 1.08 -31.74
C ARG A 2 -40.60 1.52 -31.58
N SER A 3 -40.20 1.54 -30.32
CA SER A 3 -38.91 1.95 -29.77
C SER A 3 -37.75 1.05 -30.21
N HIS A 4 -36.56 1.66 -30.30
CA HIS A 4 -35.30 0.95 -30.15
C HIS A 4 -34.46 1.65 -29.09
N PHE A 5 -34.40 1.04 -27.90
CA PHE A 5 -33.39 1.31 -26.89
C PHE A 5 -32.08 0.69 -27.36
N SER A 6 -31.03 1.50 -27.42
CA SER A 6 -29.67 1.07 -27.73
C SER A 6 -29.02 0.50 -26.48
N THR A 7 -28.79 -0.81 -26.48
CA THR A 7 -28.04 -1.53 -25.44
C THR A 7 -26.56 -1.11 -25.50
N SER A 8 -26.06 -0.48 -24.44
CA SER A 8 -24.64 -0.17 -24.28
C SER A 8 -23.84 -1.46 -24.06
N GLN A 9 -22.98 -1.82 -25.01
CA GLN A 9 -22.05 -2.94 -24.89
C GLN A 9 -20.97 -2.63 -23.84
N SER A 10 -20.91 -3.48 -22.82
CA SER A 10 -19.79 -3.62 -21.89
C SER A 10 -18.54 -4.05 -22.64
N GLY A 11 -17.43 -3.32 -22.47
CA GLY A 11 -16.13 -3.68 -23.04
C GLY A 11 -15.60 -5.04 -22.57
N PRO A 12 -14.61 -5.62 -23.27
CA PRO A 12 -14.13 -6.97 -23.01
C PRO A 12 -13.41 -7.07 -21.66
N ARG A 13 -13.81 -8.08 -20.86
CA ARG A 13 -13.19 -8.46 -19.59
C ARG A 13 -11.76 -8.97 -19.86
N ALA A 14 -10.75 -8.39 -19.22
CA ALA A 14 -9.36 -8.86 -19.32
C ALA A 14 -9.21 -10.31 -18.80
N PRO A 15 -8.25 -11.09 -19.31
CA PRO A 15 -8.16 -12.52 -18.99
C PRO A 15 -7.59 -12.75 -17.59
N SER A 16 -8.19 -13.71 -16.87
CA SER A 16 -7.78 -14.25 -15.56
C SER A 16 -8.17 -13.45 -14.30
N GLU A 17 -9.44 -13.05 -14.18
CA GLU A 17 -10.04 -12.80 -12.85
C GLU A 17 -10.95 -13.97 -12.50
N ALA A 18 -10.57 -14.79 -11.52
CA ALA A 18 -11.47 -15.80 -10.97
C ALA A 18 -12.74 -15.08 -10.48
N PRO A 19 -13.93 -15.46 -10.95
CA PRO A 19 -15.16 -14.77 -10.58
C PRO A 19 -15.40 -14.94 -9.08
N VAL A 20 -15.56 -13.82 -8.37
CA VAL A 20 -15.96 -13.83 -6.95
C VAL A 20 -17.39 -14.34 -6.86
N ARG A 21 -17.61 -15.38 -6.04
CA ARG A 21 -18.93 -15.98 -5.81
C ARG A 21 -19.38 -15.69 -4.39
N LEU A 22 -20.16 -14.62 -4.24
CA LEU A 22 -20.74 -14.24 -2.96
C LEU A 22 -21.91 -15.18 -2.59
N PRO A 23 -22.05 -15.60 -1.33
CA PRO A 23 -23.15 -16.47 -0.90
C PRO A 23 -24.50 -15.74 -0.99
N ALA A 24 -25.55 -16.39 -1.49
CA ALA A 24 -26.88 -15.77 -1.60
C ALA A 24 -27.45 -15.32 -0.23
N SER A 25 -27.06 -16.00 0.85
CA SER A 25 -27.41 -15.64 2.22
C SER A 25 -26.32 -16.08 3.19
N ILE A 26 -26.19 -15.37 4.31
CA ILE A 26 -25.32 -15.76 5.42
C ILE A 26 -25.97 -15.34 6.76
N GLY A 27 -26.22 -16.31 7.64
CA GLY A 27 -26.99 -16.05 8.86
C GLY A 27 -28.36 -15.43 8.55
N LYS A 28 -28.63 -14.25 9.12
CA LYS A 28 -29.87 -13.49 8.90
C LYS A 28 -29.83 -12.56 7.68
N TRP A 29 -28.68 -12.43 7.02
CA TRP A 29 -28.49 -11.52 5.90
C TRP A 29 -28.68 -12.21 4.57
N SER A 30 -29.36 -11.55 3.63
CA SER A 30 -29.56 -12.00 2.25
C SER A 30 -28.97 -10.99 1.28
N LEU A 31 -28.25 -11.48 0.27
CA LEU A 31 -27.63 -10.68 -0.77
C LEU A 31 -28.72 -9.97 -1.60
N LYS A 32 -28.61 -8.65 -1.73
CA LYS A 32 -29.45 -7.85 -2.63
C LYS A 32 -28.98 -8.00 -4.09
N PRO A 33 -29.85 -7.73 -5.07
CA PRO A 33 -29.43 -7.63 -6.47
C PRO A 33 -28.26 -6.64 -6.64
N GLY A 34 -27.25 -7.02 -7.42
CA GLY A 34 -26.03 -6.26 -7.64
C GLY A 34 -25.06 -6.98 -8.59
N PRO A 35 -23.83 -6.46 -8.78
CA PRO A 35 -23.28 -5.29 -8.11
C PRO A 35 -23.75 -3.95 -8.70
N ARG A 36 -23.69 -2.89 -7.89
CA ARG A 36 -23.52 -1.52 -8.42
C ARG A 36 -22.05 -1.36 -8.81
N VAL A 37 -21.79 -1.11 -10.09
CA VAL A 37 -20.42 -0.93 -10.60
C VAL A 37 -20.05 0.56 -10.58
N ILE A 38 -18.93 0.87 -9.94
CA ILE A 38 -18.35 2.21 -9.85
C ILE A 38 -17.06 2.22 -10.68
N THR A 39 -16.92 3.21 -11.57
CA THR A 39 -15.75 3.38 -12.43
C THR A 39 -14.94 4.60 -12.00
N ALA A 40 -13.74 4.79 -12.58
CA ALA A 40 -12.94 5.99 -12.33
C ALA A 40 -13.70 7.30 -12.60
N LYS A 41 -14.69 7.28 -13.50
CA LYS A 41 -15.52 8.45 -13.82
C LYS A 41 -16.59 8.75 -12.77
N THR A 42 -17.04 7.74 -12.04
CA THR A 42 -18.18 7.82 -11.11
C THR A 42 -17.76 7.62 -9.66
N ILE A 43 -16.45 7.48 -9.39
CA ILE A 43 -15.92 7.22 -8.04
C ILE A 43 -16.16 8.40 -7.10
N PHE A 44 -16.11 9.62 -7.62
CA PHE A 44 -16.37 10.82 -6.83
C PHE A 44 -17.86 11.00 -6.48
N ASP A 45 -18.77 10.45 -7.30
CA ASP A 45 -20.20 10.39 -6.95
C ASP A 45 -20.48 9.37 -5.83
N TYR A 46 -19.58 8.39 -5.65
CA TYR A 46 -19.70 7.35 -4.63
C TYR A 46 -19.00 7.74 -3.33
N MET A 47 -17.82 8.37 -3.40
CA MET A 47 -16.98 8.69 -2.25
C MET A 47 -16.21 10.01 -2.46
N ASP A 48 -16.90 11.12 -2.22
CA ASP A 48 -16.32 12.46 -2.32
C ASP A 48 -15.13 12.63 -1.34
N GLY A 49 -14.03 13.19 -1.83
CA GLY A 49 -12.77 13.38 -1.09
C GLY A 49 -11.88 12.13 -0.95
N ALA A 50 -12.42 10.91 -1.01
CA ALA A 50 -11.64 9.68 -0.83
C ALA A 50 -11.30 8.94 -2.14
N GLY A 51 -12.01 9.20 -3.25
CA GLY A 51 -11.81 8.52 -4.53
C GLY A 51 -10.39 8.62 -5.08
N GLU A 52 -9.73 9.75 -4.85
CA GLU A 52 -8.35 10.02 -5.30
C GLU A 52 -7.33 9.00 -4.77
N LEU A 53 -7.55 8.49 -3.54
CA LEU A 53 -6.71 7.45 -2.96
C LEU A 53 -6.71 6.18 -3.81
N TYR A 54 -7.88 5.73 -4.26
CA TYR A 54 -8.00 4.50 -5.04
C TYR A 54 -7.43 4.69 -6.44
N LEU A 55 -7.70 5.84 -7.08
CA LEU A 55 -7.13 6.20 -8.39
C LEU A 55 -5.59 6.18 -8.37
N ALA A 56 -4.98 6.62 -7.27
CA ALA A 56 -3.52 6.58 -7.07
C ALA A 56 -2.91 5.17 -7.11
N TYR A 57 -3.73 4.11 -6.96
CA TYR A 57 -3.34 2.71 -7.05
C TYR A 57 -3.79 2.05 -8.36
N ARG A 58 -3.95 2.79 -9.46
CA ARG A 58 -4.32 2.20 -10.78
C ARG A 58 -5.63 1.41 -10.70
N PHE A 59 -6.61 2.04 -10.06
CA PHE A 59 -7.98 1.55 -9.93
C PHE A 59 -8.61 1.23 -11.30
N ARG A 60 -9.25 0.05 -11.41
CA ARG A 60 -10.04 -0.32 -12.59
C ARG A 60 -11.51 -0.06 -12.38
N GLN A 61 -12.07 -0.65 -11.32
CA GLN A 61 -13.48 -0.53 -10.97
C GLN A 61 -13.71 -0.98 -9.52
N LEU A 62 -14.88 -0.63 -8.97
CA LEU A 62 -15.38 -1.08 -7.68
C LEU A 62 -16.75 -1.74 -7.89
N ASP A 63 -16.89 -2.97 -7.44
CA ASP A 63 -18.19 -3.65 -7.36
C ASP A 63 -18.73 -3.53 -5.94
N VAL A 64 -19.92 -2.92 -5.80
CA VAL A 64 -20.60 -2.75 -4.51
C VAL A 64 -21.79 -3.70 -4.41
N TYR A 65 -21.83 -4.47 -3.32
CA TYR A 65 -22.94 -5.34 -2.96
C TYR A 65 -23.44 -5.03 -1.56
N GLU A 66 -24.71 -5.31 -1.32
CA GLU A 66 -25.36 -5.12 -0.03
C GLU A 66 -26.02 -6.41 0.42
N TYR A 67 -25.85 -6.73 1.70
CA TYR A 67 -26.48 -7.83 2.39
C TYR A 67 -27.45 -7.26 3.42
N SER A 68 -28.74 -7.57 3.29
CA SER A 68 -29.76 -7.02 4.20
C SER A 68 -30.28 -8.02 5.20
N ALA A 69 -30.49 -7.59 6.44
CA ALA A 69 -31.22 -8.35 7.46
C ALA A 69 -32.59 -7.71 7.71
N LYS A 70 -33.64 -8.54 7.91
CA LYS A 70 -34.97 -8.00 8.29
C LYS A 70 -34.85 -7.25 9.62
N GLY A 71 -35.11 -5.94 9.61
CA GLY A 71 -35.13 -5.08 10.80
C GLY A 71 -33.77 -4.90 11.49
N GLY A 72 -32.66 -5.20 10.81
CA GLY A 72 -31.31 -5.06 11.34
C GLY A 72 -30.38 -4.30 10.39
N PRO A 73 -29.16 -3.96 10.85
CA PRO A 73 -28.18 -3.26 10.03
C PRO A 73 -27.69 -4.13 8.87
N ASP A 74 -27.41 -3.47 7.75
CA ASP A 74 -26.90 -4.12 6.54
C ASP A 74 -25.38 -4.38 6.63
N ILE A 75 -24.89 -5.25 5.75
CA ILE A 75 -23.47 -5.48 5.51
C ILE A 75 -23.15 -4.97 4.10
N LEU A 76 -22.24 -4.01 4.02
CA LEU A 76 -21.72 -3.46 2.76
C LEU A 76 -20.48 -4.25 2.34
N VAL A 77 -20.45 -4.68 1.07
CA VAL A 77 -19.31 -5.36 0.47
C VAL A 77 -18.81 -4.53 -0.70
N GLU A 78 -17.55 -4.12 -0.63
CA GLU A 78 -16.87 -3.33 -1.66
C GLU A 78 -15.69 -4.13 -2.20
N LEU A 79 -15.68 -4.41 -3.50
CA LEU A 79 -14.63 -5.14 -4.19
C LEU A 79 -13.87 -4.20 -5.13
N TYR A 80 -12.72 -3.71 -4.70
CA TYR A 80 -11.87 -2.81 -5.47
C TYR A 80 -10.91 -3.60 -6.36
N TRP A 81 -11.17 -3.57 -7.66
CA TRP A 81 -10.35 -4.23 -8.67
C TRP A 81 -9.24 -3.29 -9.11
N MET A 82 -8.00 -3.71 -8.86
CA MET A 82 -6.80 -2.95 -9.17
C MET A 82 -6.10 -3.52 -10.40
N GLU A 83 -5.13 -2.78 -10.95
CA GLU A 83 -4.38 -3.23 -12.12
C GLU A 83 -3.51 -4.45 -11.81
N THR A 84 -2.81 -4.46 -10.67
CA THR A 84 -1.98 -5.59 -10.22
C THR A 84 -2.21 -5.93 -8.75
N SER A 85 -1.66 -7.05 -8.31
CA SER A 85 -1.65 -7.42 -6.89
C SER A 85 -0.91 -6.43 -6.00
N ASP A 86 0.14 -5.79 -6.52
CA ASP A 86 0.92 -4.82 -5.75
C ASP A 86 0.09 -3.56 -5.42
N ASP A 87 -0.80 -3.18 -6.34
CA ASP A 87 -1.72 -2.06 -6.13
C ASP A 87 -2.76 -2.37 -5.04
N ALA A 88 -3.32 -3.58 -5.07
CA ALA A 88 -4.25 -4.04 -4.03
C ALA A 88 -3.56 -4.21 -2.67
N PHE A 89 -2.31 -4.69 -2.67
CA PHE A 89 -1.47 -4.70 -1.47
C PHE A 89 -1.28 -3.30 -0.91
N GLY A 90 -1.01 -2.31 -1.77
CA GLY A 90 -0.80 -0.92 -1.39
C GLY A 90 -1.93 -0.38 -0.51
N LEU A 91 -3.18 -0.60 -0.91
CA LEU A 91 -4.37 -0.20 -0.13
C LEU A 91 -4.43 -0.86 1.25
N LEU A 92 -4.12 -2.16 1.37
CA LEU A 92 -4.10 -2.83 2.68
C LEU A 92 -2.91 -2.38 3.53
N SER A 93 -1.74 -2.17 2.91
CA SER A 93 -0.54 -1.71 3.62
C SER A 93 -0.66 -0.27 4.14
N GLY A 94 -1.58 0.54 3.62
CA GLY A 94 -1.89 1.86 4.17
C GLY A 94 -2.83 1.83 5.38
N ASP A 95 -3.50 0.70 5.65
CA ASP A 95 -4.63 0.62 6.59
C ASP A 95 -4.49 -0.55 7.56
N TRP A 96 -3.72 -0.31 8.63
CA TRP A 96 -3.37 -1.31 9.65
C TRP A 96 -4.36 -1.45 10.81
N GLY A 97 -5.56 -0.87 10.72
CA GLY A 97 -6.54 -0.97 11.82
C GLY A 97 -6.92 -2.42 12.13
N GLY A 98 -7.19 -2.74 13.40
CA GLY A 98 -7.71 -4.06 13.80
C GLY A 98 -6.67 -5.18 13.91
N GLU A 99 -7.15 -6.42 13.98
CA GLU A 99 -6.35 -7.64 14.16
C GLU A 99 -6.21 -8.43 12.85
N ALA A 100 -5.10 -9.17 12.71
CA ALA A 100 -4.93 -10.10 11.60
C ALA A 100 -5.87 -11.30 11.75
N VAL A 101 -6.66 -11.58 10.71
CA VAL A 101 -7.61 -12.70 10.68
C VAL A 101 -7.33 -13.64 9.51
N LYS A 102 -7.73 -14.91 9.66
CA LYS A 102 -7.64 -15.90 8.58
C LYS A 102 -8.97 -15.94 7.84
N VAL A 103 -8.95 -15.56 6.57
CA VAL A 103 -10.09 -15.70 5.64
C VAL A 103 -9.88 -16.84 4.63
N GLN A 104 -8.70 -17.45 4.61
CA GLN A 104 -8.44 -18.66 3.83
C GLN A 104 -8.04 -19.81 4.76
N ASN A 105 -8.61 -20.99 4.51
CA ASN A 105 -8.14 -22.25 5.06
C ASN A 105 -7.09 -22.84 4.12
N ARG A 106 -5.84 -22.37 4.21
CA ARG A 106 -4.69 -23.08 3.64
C ARG A 106 -3.77 -23.56 4.75
N GLY A 107 -3.36 -24.83 4.63
CA GLY A 107 -2.41 -25.47 5.54
C GLY A 107 -1.07 -24.73 5.56
N ALA A 108 -0.45 -24.67 6.73
CA ALA A 108 0.89 -24.14 6.92
C ALA A 108 1.89 -24.98 6.11
N GLY A 109 2.26 -24.52 4.91
CA GLY A 109 3.09 -25.33 4.00
C GLY A 109 3.93 -24.52 3.01
N GLY A 110 4.20 -23.24 3.30
CA GLY A 110 5.14 -22.42 2.53
C GLY A 110 6.39 -22.09 3.36
N PRO A 111 7.52 -21.77 2.71
CA PRO A 111 8.70 -21.27 3.41
C PRO A 111 8.34 -20.08 4.30
N LYS A 112 9.07 -19.90 5.42
CA LYS A 112 8.92 -18.78 6.37
C LYS A 112 9.34 -17.44 5.73
N ILE A 113 8.60 -17.00 4.72
CA ILE A 113 8.62 -15.63 4.24
C ILE A 113 7.94 -14.78 5.32
N ARG A 114 8.42 -13.55 5.56
CA ARG A 114 7.69 -12.57 6.38
C ARG A 114 6.22 -12.57 5.94
N LEU A 115 5.31 -12.91 6.85
CA LEU A 115 3.89 -13.08 6.51
C LEU A 115 3.20 -11.74 6.71
N TRP A 116 2.96 -11.01 5.61
CA TRP A 116 2.02 -9.89 5.64
C TRP A 116 0.61 -10.42 5.85
N PRO A 117 -0.19 -9.79 6.74
CA PRO A 117 -1.58 -10.18 6.90
C PRO A 117 -2.31 -9.98 5.57
N ARG A 118 -3.08 -11.00 5.17
CA ARG A 118 -3.96 -10.91 4.00
C ARG A 118 -5.31 -10.31 4.33
N ALA A 119 -5.66 -10.29 5.61
CA ALA A 119 -6.90 -9.72 6.09
C ALA A 119 -6.73 -9.10 7.47
N LEU A 120 -7.34 -7.94 7.64
CA LEU A 120 -7.37 -7.18 8.89
C LEU A 120 -8.83 -6.90 9.25
N TYR A 121 -9.20 -7.18 10.49
CA TYR A 121 -10.56 -7.00 11.00
C TYR A 121 -10.57 -6.12 12.24
N GLY A 122 -11.45 -5.12 12.27
CA GLY A 122 -11.68 -4.35 13.49
C GLY A 122 -12.87 -3.41 13.34
N ALA A 123 -13.62 -3.21 14.43
CA ALA A 123 -14.78 -2.32 14.47
C ALA A 123 -15.79 -2.60 13.33
N GLY A 124 -16.14 -3.88 13.14
CA GLY A 124 -17.06 -4.32 12.09
C GLY A 124 -16.52 -4.28 10.64
N LEU A 125 -15.29 -3.81 10.41
CA LEU A 125 -14.68 -3.70 9.08
C LEU A 125 -13.60 -4.75 8.85
N LEU A 126 -13.86 -5.66 7.91
CA LEU A 126 -12.86 -6.55 7.32
C LEU A 126 -12.26 -5.91 6.07
N ARG A 127 -10.94 -5.86 5.99
CA ARG A 127 -10.17 -5.48 4.80
C ARG A 127 -9.34 -6.66 4.36
N ILE A 128 -9.28 -6.91 3.06
CA ILE A 128 -8.63 -8.08 2.47
C ILE A 128 -7.80 -7.65 1.27
N TRP A 129 -6.63 -8.25 1.11
CA TRP A 129 -5.88 -8.26 -0.13
C TRP A 129 -5.76 -9.71 -0.66
N SER A 130 -6.22 -9.94 -1.89
CA SER A 130 -6.12 -11.25 -2.57
C SER A 130 -5.98 -11.08 -4.08
N ASP A 131 -4.79 -11.38 -4.60
CA ASP A 131 -4.39 -11.06 -5.99
C ASP A 131 -4.61 -9.56 -6.26
N ASN A 132 -5.14 -9.19 -7.42
CA ASN A 132 -5.46 -7.81 -7.80
C ASN A 132 -6.70 -7.20 -7.11
N LEU A 133 -7.22 -7.83 -6.05
CA LEU A 133 -8.43 -7.38 -5.34
C LEU A 133 -8.08 -6.87 -3.94
N TYR A 134 -8.52 -5.65 -3.66
CA TYR A 134 -8.68 -5.15 -2.30
C TYR A 134 -10.17 -5.17 -1.95
N ALA A 135 -10.59 -5.86 -0.89
CA ALA A 135 -11.99 -5.95 -0.51
C ALA A 135 -12.25 -5.37 0.87
N ARG A 136 -13.38 -4.69 1.02
CA ARG A 136 -13.93 -4.25 2.30
C ARG A 136 -15.27 -4.91 2.55
N VAL A 137 -15.46 -5.47 3.74
CA VAL A 137 -16.74 -6.01 4.20
C VAL A 137 -17.05 -5.34 5.52
N LEU A 138 -18.05 -4.46 5.52
CA LEU A 138 -18.40 -3.59 6.63
C LEU A 138 -19.77 -3.98 7.18
N ALA A 139 -19.83 -4.39 8.43
CA ALA A 139 -21.07 -4.40 9.20
C ALA A 139 -21.24 -3.07 9.93
N GLN A 140 -22.41 -2.44 9.81
CA GLN A 140 -22.67 -1.14 10.46
C GLN A 140 -22.63 -1.24 11.99
N ASN A 141 -23.06 -2.37 12.56
CA ASN A 141 -22.93 -2.68 13.98
C ASN A 141 -22.16 -3.99 14.16
N GLU A 142 -21.24 -4.02 15.11
CA GLU A 142 -20.46 -5.22 15.45
C GLU A 142 -21.09 -6.00 16.61
N ASP A 143 -21.37 -7.27 16.34
CA ASP A 143 -21.76 -8.30 17.29
C ASP A 143 -21.20 -9.66 16.83
N ALA A 144 -21.40 -10.73 17.62
CA ALA A 144 -20.87 -12.04 17.27
C ALA A 144 -21.43 -12.60 15.94
N ALA A 145 -22.68 -12.27 15.60
CA ALA A 145 -23.35 -12.76 14.39
C ALA A 145 -22.83 -12.05 13.13
N SER A 146 -22.70 -10.73 13.20
CA SER A 146 -22.17 -9.87 12.13
C SER A 146 -20.69 -10.14 11.89
N ARG A 147 -19.86 -10.30 12.95
CA ARG A 147 -18.46 -10.72 12.80
C ARG A 147 -18.35 -12.05 12.05
N LYS A 148 -19.16 -13.05 12.42
CA LYS A 148 -19.19 -14.34 11.71
C LYS A 148 -19.62 -14.20 10.25
N ALA A 149 -20.62 -13.37 9.98
CA ALA A 149 -21.09 -13.09 8.61
C ALA A 149 -20.01 -12.39 7.77
N VAL A 150 -19.39 -11.33 8.30
CA VAL A 150 -18.30 -10.58 7.67
C VAL A 150 -17.13 -11.50 7.32
N LEU A 151 -16.67 -12.34 8.25
CA LEU A 151 -15.59 -13.30 7.99
C LEU A 151 -15.97 -14.41 7.01
N GLY A 152 -17.24 -14.85 7.03
CA GLY A 152 -17.76 -15.83 6.08
C GLY A 152 -17.85 -15.28 4.65
N ILE A 153 -18.31 -14.03 4.49
CA ILE A 153 -18.26 -13.31 3.21
C ILE A 153 -16.81 -13.13 2.76
N GLY A 154 -15.91 -12.71 3.67
CA GLY A 154 -14.49 -12.60 3.40
C GLY A 154 -13.88 -13.89 2.86
N SER A 155 -14.23 -15.03 3.45
CA SER A 155 -13.81 -16.36 2.99
C SER A 155 -14.30 -16.69 1.58
N ALA A 156 -15.54 -16.33 1.26
CA ALA A 156 -16.12 -16.53 -0.07
C ALA A 156 -15.46 -15.63 -1.12
N ILE A 157 -15.09 -14.39 -0.76
CA ILE A 157 -14.39 -13.45 -1.65
C ILE A 157 -13.06 -14.01 -2.13
N VAL A 158 -12.29 -14.62 -1.23
CA VAL A 158 -10.93 -15.10 -1.52
C VAL A 158 -10.89 -16.52 -2.07
N GLN A 159 -12.01 -17.23 -2.11
CA GLN A 159 -12.06 -18.63 -2.54
C GLN A 159 -11.62 -18.79 -4.00
N GLY A 160 -10.61 -19.64 -4.23
CA GLY A 160 -10.08 -19.92 -5.56
C GLY A 160 -9.21 -18.81 -6.16
N ARG A 161 -8.95 -17.73 -5.40
CA ARG A 161 -8.04 -16.66 -5.81
C ARG A 161 -6.58 -17.03 -5.52
N ARG A 162 -5.67 -16.34 -6.20
CA ARG A 162 -4.21 -16.51 -6.01
C ARG A 162 -3.74 -15.70 -4.80
N ASP A 163 -2.62 -16.13 -4.22
CA ASP A 163 -1.93 -15.45 -3.12
C ASP A 163 -0.52 -15.03 -3.54
N PRO A 164 -0.37 -14.16 -4.55
CA PRO A 164 0.95 -13.69 -4.98
C PRO A 164 1.68 -13.02 -3.81
N PRO A 165 3.02 -13.09 -3.75
CA PRO A 165 3.81 -12.46 -2.69
C PRO A 165 3.57 -10.94 -2.65
N PRO A 166 3.92 -10.28 -1.53
CA PRO A 166 3.92 -8.82 -1.46
C PRO A 166 4.88 -8.20 -2.50
N PRO A 167 4.75 -6.89 -2.78
CA PRO A 167 5.67 -6.20 -3.67
C PRO A 167 7.11 -6.40 -3.23
N ARG A 168 7.99 -6.64 -4.20
CA ARG A 168 9.42 -6.89 -3.94
C ARG A 168 10.05 -5.78 -3.11
N LEU A 169 9.73 -4.53 -3.43
CA LEU A 169 10.25 -3.36 -2.70
C LEU A 169 9.86 -3.38 -1.22
N ALA A 170 8.63 -3.81 -0.89
CA ALA A 170 8.19 -3.97 0.49
C ALA A 170 8.91 -5.14 1.19
N ALA A 171 9.13 -6.24 0.46
CA ALA A 171 9.88 -7.39 0.96
C ALA A 171 11.38 -7.10 1.20
N ALA A 172 11.93 -6.13 0.47
CA ALA A 172 13.32 -5.70 0.58
C ALA A 172 13.65 -4.89 1.84
N MET A 173 12.63 -4.37 2.53
CA MET A 173 12.83 -3.51 3.69
C MET A 173 13.56 -4.29 4.79
N PRO A 174 14.76 -3.84 5.24
CA PRO A 174 15.52 -4.58 6.24
C PRO A 174 14.70 -4.80 7.51
N ALA A 175 14.66 -6.04 7.97
CA ALA A 175 14.02 -6.43 9.24
C ALA A 175 14.53 -5.61 10.43
N THR A 176 15.85 -5.44 10.41
CA THR A 176 16.64 -4.75 11.41
C THR A 176 17.69 -3.92 10.71
N VAL A 177 18.05 -2.80 11.31
CA VAL A 177 19.20 -1.99 10.90
C VAL A 177 20.08 -1.77 12.12
N GLU A 178 21.39 -1.83 11.94
CA GLU A 178 22.34 -1.61 13.03
C GLU A 178 22.19 -0.19 13.65
N PRO A 179 22.48 -0.02 14.95
CA PRO A 179 22.88 -1.07 15.90
C PRO A 179 21.70 -1.87 16.48
N ALA A 180 20.48 -1.33 16.47
CA ALA A 180 19.31 -2.00 17.09
C ALA A 180 17.96 -1.44 16.62
N PHE A 181 17.85 -0.96 15.38
CA PHE A 181 16.58 -0.54 14.81
C PHE A 181 15.78 -1.74 14.31
N ARG A 182 14.47 -1.77 14.59
CA ARG A 182 13.54 -2.80 14.11
C ARG A 182 12.43 -2.17 13.29
N LEU A 183 12.15 -2.77 12.13
CA LEU A 183 11.05 -2.36 11.27
C LEU A 183 9.71 -2.48 12.00
N ARG A 184 8.90 -1.43 11.94
CA ARG A 184 7.48 -1.48 12.31
C ARG A 184 6.66 -1.93 11.10
N GLU A 185 6.57 -3.25 10.94
CA GLU A 185 5.85 -3.87 9.83
C GLU A 185 4.38 -3.45 9.79
N ASP A 186 3.77 -3.28 10.97
CA ASP A 186 2.40 -2.79 11.21
C ASP A 186 2.17 -1.31 10.83
N ARG A 187 3.18 -0.67 10.22
CA ARG A 187 3.16 0.73 9.78
C ARG A 187 3.85 0.92 8.42
N LEU A 188 4.19 -0.18 7.74
CA LEU A 188 4.76 -0.14 6.40
C LEU A 188 3.66 0.19 5.40
N CYS A 189 3.89 1.20 4.57
CA CYS A 189 2.97 1.63 3.52
C CYS A 189 3.68 1.55 2.16
N TYR A 190 3.12 0.78 1.23
CA TYR A 190 3.53 0.73 -0.18
C TYR A 190 2.59 1.60 -1.01
N PHE A 191 3.14 2.46 -1.86
CA PHE A 191 2.37 3.48 -2.57
C PHE A 191 3.03 3.91 -3.89
N ARG A 192 2.29 4.68 -4.68
CA ARG A 192 2.75 5.23 -5.97
C ARG A 192 2.56 6.75 -6.11
N SER A 193 1.84 7.39 -5.19
CA SER A 193 1.45 8.79 -5.31
C SER A 193 1.96 9.63 -4.14
N HIS A 194 2.25 10.90 -4.43
CA HIS A 194 2.61 11.89 -3.42
C HIS A 194 1.52 12.13 -2.38
N LEU A 195 0.24 11.95 -2.75
CA LEU A 195 -0.88 12.10 -1.82
C LEU A 195 -0.81 11.04 -0.71
N VAL A 196 -0.52 9.79 -1.10
CA VAL A 196 -0.38 8.68 -0.16
C VAL A 196 0.89 8.83 0.67
N LEU A 197 2.00 9.28 0.06
CA LEU A 197 3.21 9.64 0.81
C LEU A 197 2.84 10.60 1.93
N ASN A 198 2.17 11.71 1.65
CA ASN A 198 1.84 12.70 2.66
C ASN A 198 0.87 12.19 3.74
N SER A 199 0.01 11.23 3.42
CA SER A 199 -0.81 10.55 4.43
C SER A 199 -0.01 9.63 5.35
N ALA A 200 1.04 8.97 4.84
CA ALA A 200 1.87 8.05 5.62
C ALA A 200 3.04 8.75 6.36
N TYR A 201 3.60 9.77 5.71
CA TYR A 201 4.70 10.60 6.15
C TYR A 201 4.73 11.90 5.32
N PHE A 202 4.31 13.01 5.93
CA PHE A 202 4.36 14.32 5.28
C PHE A 202 5.79 14.72 4.95
N LEU A 203 6.08 14.91 3.66
CA LEU A 203 7.40 15.33 3.19
C LEU A 203 7.38 16.73 2.60
N ALA A 204 6.40 17.03 1.74
CA ALA A 204 6.24 18.36 1.13
C ALA A 204 4.83 18.52 0.55
N THR A 205 4.39 19.76 0.41
CA THR A 205 3.10 20.10 -0.23
C THR A 205 3.06 19.78 -1.72
N SER A 206 4.21 19.66 -2.38
CA SER A 206 4.31 19.32 -3.80
C SER A 206 5.01 17.98 -4.03
N ASN A 207 4.78 17.38 -5.20
CA ASN A 207 5.40 16.12 -5.59
C ASN A 207 6.89 16.30 -5.93
N ILE A 208 7.73 16.45 -4.91
CA ILE A 208 9.18 16.69 -5.07
C ILE A 208 9.97 15.44 -5.45
N LEU A 209 9.36 14.25 -5.33
CA LEU A 209 9.95 12.96 -5.68
C LEU A 209 9.44 12.43 -7.03
N GLU A 210 8.70 13.23 -7.81
CA GLU A 210 8.20 12.80 -9.13
C GLU A 210 7.42 11.46 -9.10
N LEU A 211 6.69 11.22 -7.99
CA LEU A 211 5.89 10.01 -7.80
C LEU A 211 4.72 9.97 -8.78
N GLY A 212 4.38 8.79 -9.26
CA GLY A 212 3.21 8.56 -10.10
C GLY A 212 2.93 7.07 -10.34
N PRO A 213 1.92 6.73 -11.16
CA PRO A 213 1.48 5.35 -11.37
C PRO A 213 2.57 4.36 -11.85
N GLN A 214 3.66 4.88 -12.43
CA GLN A 214 4.81 4.09 -12.92
C GLN A 214 5.96 4.00 -11.92
N THR A 215 5.80 4.58 -10.73
CA THR A 215 6.76 4.49 -9.61
C THR A 215 6.25 3.51 -8.58
N GLU A 216 7.17 2.90 -7.85
CA GLU A 216 6.87 2.11 -6.65
C GLU A 216 7.59 2.76 -5.48
N ALA A 217 6.92 2.92 -4.35
CA ALA A 217 7.53 3.46 -3.16
C ALA A 217 7.07 2.68 -1.93
N VAL A 218 7.93 2.61 -0.93
CA VAL A 218 7.62 2.05 0.38
C VAL A 218 8.19 2.95 1.46
N THR A 219 7.39 3.20 2.50
CA THR A 219 7.84 3.94 3.68
C THR A 219 7.46 3.18 4.94
N ALA A 220 8.35 3.19 5.93
CA ALA A 220 8.07 2.57 7.23
C ALA A 220 8.88 3.22 8.35
N PRO A 221 8.31 3.32 9.57
CA PRO A 221 9.08 3.70 10.74
C PRO A 221 9.90 2.51 11.26
N TYR A 222 11.03 2.83 11.86
CA TYR A 222 11.91 1.91 12.55
C TYR A 222 12.05 2.34 14.00
N ALA A 223 11.79 1.43 14.93
CA ALA A 223 11.97 1.66 16.35
C ALA A 223 13.41 1.29 16.74
N GLY A 224 14.16 2.26 17.25
CA GLY A 224 15.50 2.09 17.79
C GLY A 224 15.51 1.89 19.31
N PRO A 225 16.71 1.67 19.89
CA PRO A 225 16.87 1.55 21.34
C PRO A 225 16.54 2.90 22.00
N ALA A 226 15.55 2.92 22.89
CA ALA A 226 15.21 4.11 23.65
C ALA A 226 16.40 4.52 24.54
N ARG A 227 16.77 5.81 24.51
CA ARG A 227 17.62 6.43 25.54
C ARG A 227 16.72 7.24 26.46
N ALA A 228 17.10 7.36 27.74
CA ALA A 228 16.28 7.96 28.80
C ALA A 228 15.54 9.23 28.32
N GLY A 229 14.22 9.12 28.15
CA GLY A 229 13.34 10.23 27.75
C GLY A 229 13.07 10.40 26.24
N THR A 230 13.81 9.75 25.34
CA THR A 230 13.63 9.88 23.87
C THR A 230 13.56 8.51 23.19
N LYS A 231 12.43 8.24 22.50
CA LYS A 231 12.32 7.09 21.60
C LYS A 231 13.19 7.36 20.37
N ALA A 232 14.28 6.61 20.22
CA ALA A 232 15.03 6.62 18.96
C ALA A 232 14.13 6.04 17.87
N GLN A 233 13.85 6.84 16.85
CA GLN A 233 13.08 6.41 15.69
C GLN A 233 13.81 6.83 14.42
N ALA A 234 13.48 6.18 13.31
CA ALA A 234 13.91 6.59 11.99
C ALA A 234 12.77 6.30 11.01
N ARG A 235 12.67 7.08 9.94
CA ARG A 235 11.73 6.83 8.85
C ARG A 235 12.52 6.47 7.60
N LEU A 236 12.37 5.24 7.12
CA LEU A 236 12.97 4.80 5.86
C LEU A 236 11.94 4.97 4.74
N LEU A 237 12.35 5.59 3.64
CA LEU A 237 11.60 5.73 2.41
C LEU A 237 12.46 5.22 1.25
N VAL A 238 11.93 4.27 0.47
CA VAL A 238 12.57 3.77 -0.74
C VAL A 238 11.65 3.99 -1.92
N VAL A 239 12.19 4.50 -3.03
CA VAL A 239 11.45 4.72 -4.27
C VAL A 239 12.18 4.02 -5.41
N SER A 240 11.45 3.25 -6.20
CA SER A 240 11.87 2.63 -7.46
C SER A 240 11.21 3.36 -8.63
N TYR A 241 12.02 3.73 -9.61
CA TYR A 241 11.58 4.37 -10.84
C TYR A 241 11.79 3.41 -12.01
N ARG A 242 10.97 3.57 -13.06
CA ARG A 242 11.09 2.75 -14.29
C ARG A 242 12.49 2.80 -14.92
N HIS A 243 13.19 3.94 -14.82
CA HIS A 243 14.52 4.13 -15.40
C HIS A 243 15.43 4.95 -14.47
N PRO A 244 16.76 4.69 -14.46
CA PRO A 244 17.72 5.44 -13.65
C PRO A 244 17.68 6.97 -13.82
N ALA A 245 17.43 7.46 -15.04
CA ALA A 245 17.31 8.89 -15.31
C ALA A 245 16.15 9.55 -14.55
N ALA A 246 15.04 8.84 -14.33
CA ALA A 246 13.91 9.35 -13.55
C ALA A 246 14.26 9.48 -12.06
N ALA A 247 15.03 8.54 -11.51
CA ALA A 247 15.54 8.62 -10.15
C ALA A 247 16.45 9.84 -9.96
N LEU A 248 17.35 10.12 -10.91
CA LEU A 248 18.20 11.31 -10.87
C LEU A 248 17.41 12.62 -10.97
N LYS A 249 16.40 12.67 -11.84
CA LYS A 249 15.50 13.83 -11.94
C LYS A 249 14.78 14.10 -10.61
N ALA A 250 14.24 13.05 -9.99
CA ALA A 250 13.57 13.14 -8.70
C ALA A 250 14.53 13.60 -7.59
N LEU A 251 15.74 13.06 -7.53
CA LEU A 251 16.74 13.47 -6.55
C LEU A 251 17.17 14.93 -6.75
N ALA A 252 17.36 15.39 -7.99
CA ALA A 252 17.64 16.79 -8.28
C ALA A 252 16.52 17.74 -7.84
N ARG A 253 15.24 17.35 -8.05
CA ARG A 253 14.08 18.12 -7.58
C ARG A 253 13.97 18.13 -6.06
N PHE A 254 14.18 16.99 -5.41
CA PHE A 254 14.26 16.88 -3.96
C PHE A 254 15.33 17.81 -3.40
N SER A 255 16.57 17.72 -3.88
CA SER A 255 17.68 18.55 -3.38
C SER A 255 17.40 20.04 -3.53
N ARG A 256 16.85 20.49 -4.66
CA ARG A 256 16.51 21.90 -4.90
C ARG A 256 15.40 22.42 -3.99
N THR A 257 14.42 21.58 -3.66
CA THR A 257 13.19 22.01 -2.97
C THR A 257 13.28 21.80 -1.46
N TYR A 258 13.82 20.66 -1.03
CA TYR A 258 13.89 20.24 0.37
C TYR A 258 15.18 20.72 1.07
N LEU A 259 16.24 21.03 0.31
CA LEU A 259 17.53 21.49 0.85
C LEU A 259 17.98 22.84 0.23
N PRO A 260 17.13 23.90 0.25
CA PRO A 260 17.38 25.14 -0.48
C PRO A 260 18.54 25.99 0.05
N GLU A 261 18.91 25.84 1.34
CA GLU A 261 20.02 26.57 1.95
C GLU A 261 21.40 26.19 1.37
N ARG A 262 21.45 25.11 0.58
CA ARG A 262 22.59 24.81 -0.28
C ARG A 262 22.55 25.69 -1.54
N LYS A 263 22.94 26.97 -1.40
CA LYS A 263 23.31 27.87 -2.53
C LYS A 263 24.43 27.23 -3.41
N PRO A 264 24.60 27.62 -4.69
CA PRO A 264 25.02 26.73 -5.78
C PRO A 264 26.53 26.46 -5.81
N ALA A 265 27.02 25.70 -4.84
CA ALA A 265 27.85 24.56 -5.17
C ALA A 265 26.92 23.34 -5.13
N ALA A 266 25.86 23.36 -5.95
CA ALA A 266 25.01 22.19 -6.09
C ALA A 266 25.95 21.05 -6.48
N PRO A 267 26.03 19.94 -5.72
CA PRO A 267 26.52 18.74 -6.34
C PRO A 267 25.58 18.54 -7.53
N GLN A 268 26.10 18.63 -8.75
CA GLN A 268 25.42 18.00 -9.88
C GLN A 268 25.08 16.61 -9.37
N VAL A 269 23.80 16.34 -9.18
CA VAL A 269 23.36 15.06 -8.62
C VAL A 269 23.82 14.02 -9.63
N SER A 270 24.89 13.32 -9.28
CA SER A 270 25.50 12.32 -10.13
C SER A 270 24.88 10.96 -9.85
N ALA A 271 25.01 10.05 -10.80
CA ALA A 271 24.74 8.64 -10.54
C ALA A 271 25.54 8.19 -9.30
N GLY A 272 24.89 7.45 -8.40
CA GLY A 272 25.51 6.99 -7.17
C GLY A 272 25.63 8.05 -6.07
N ALA A 273 25.00 9.24 -6.23
CA ALA A 273 25.03 10.29 -5.23
C ALA A 273 24.56 9.78 -3.86
N ARG A 274 25.39 10.01 -2.83
CA ARG A 274 25.11 9.68 -1.43
C ARG A 274 25.43 10.86 -0.54
N SER A 275 24.58 11.15 0.44
CA SER A 275 24.85 12.18 1.43
C SER A 275 24.17 11.86 2.76
N VAL A 276 24.81 12.28 3.85
CA VAL A 276 24.21 12.30 5.19
C VAL A 276 24.45 13.69 5.77
N LEU A 277 23.39 14.32 6.26
CA LEU A 277 23.41 15.71 6.71
C LEU A 277 22.46 15.90 7.90
N ARG A 278 22.76 16.91 8.72
CA ARG A 278 21.91 17.29 9.85
C ARG A 278 20.82 18.25 9.36
N ILE A 279 19.57 17.99 9.77
CA ILE A 279 18.40 18.85 9.60
C ILE A 279 17.72 19.08 10.95
N GLU A 280 16.64 19.87 10.98
CA GLU A 280 15.88 20.22 12.19
C GLU A 280 15.48 18.97 13.01
N ASP A 281 14.87 17.98 12.36
CA ASP A 281 14.31 16.79 13.01
C ASP A 281 15.28 15.61 13.18
N GLY A 282 16.58 15.80 12.91
CA GLY A 282 17.56 14.73 13.05
C GLY A 282 18.57 14.68 11.91
N TRP A 283 19.07 13.48 11.64
CA TRP A 283 19.92 13.21 10.48
C TRP A 283 19.08 12.74 9.30
N LEU A 284 19.30 13.36 8.16
CA LEU A 284 18.80 12.94 6.86
C LEU A 284 19.92 12.22 6.11
N GLY A 285 19.66 11.02 5.64
CA GLY A 285 20.50 10.31 4.68
C GLY A 285 19.77 10.12 3.36
N TYR A 286 20.47 10.22 2.23
CA TYR A 286 19.96 9.76 0.95
C TYR A 286 21.04 9.08 0.12
N GLN A 287 20.61 8.14 -0.73
CA GLN A 287 21.46 7.46 -1.70
C GLN A 287 20.68 7.15 -2.98
N ASN A 288 21.27 7.47 -4.13
CA ASN A 288 20.86 6.94 -5.43
C ASN A 288 21.63 5.66 -5.76
N SER A 289 20.92 4.65 -6.23
CA SER A 289 21.50 3.41 -6.76
C SER A 289 20.68 2.96 -7.98
N GLY A 290 21.20 3.19 -9.19
CA GLY A 290 20.48 2.87 -10.42
C GLY A 290 19.07 3.49 -10.47
N PRO A 291 18.00 2.68 -10.62
CA PRO A 291 16.61 3.15 -10.62
C PRO A 291 16.05 3.47 -9.22
N PHE A 292 16.83 3.31 -8.15
CA PHE A 292 16.35 3.50 -6.79
C PHE A 292 16.84 4.80 -6.16
N LEU A 293 15.99 5.35 -5.29
CA LEU A 293 16.35 6.33 -4.27
C LEU A 293 16.01 5.78 -2.89
N VAL A 294 16.99 5.82 -1.99
CA VAL A 294 16.83 5.48 -0.58
C VAL A 294 16.97 6.77 0.21
N PHE A 295 16.00 7.04 1.08
CA PHE A 295 16.02 8.15 2.03
C PHE A 295 15.81 7.62 3.43
N VAL A 296 16.50 8.20 4.40
CA VAL A 296 16.23 7.97 5.82
C VAL A 296 16.13 9.32 6.53
N PHE A 297 15.04 9.51 7.26
CA PHE A 297 14.74 10.73 8.00
C PHE A 297 14.73 10.45 9.50
N GLU A 298 14.81 11.53 10.29
CA GLU A 298 14.70 11.52 11.75
C GLU A 298 15.76 10.64 12.44
N CYS A 299 16.85 10.27 11.75
CA CYS A 299 17.87 9.43 12.35
C CYS A 299 18.51 10.14 13.55
N PRO A 300 18.74 9.43 14.68
CA PRO A 300 19.30 10.05 15.87
C PRO A 300 20.79 10.36 15.71
N SER A 301 21.50 9.70 14.79
CA SER A 301 22.92 9.93 14.53
C SER A 301 23.28 9.76 13.06
N ARG A 302 24.45 10.29 12.67
CA ARG A 302 25.01 10.15 11.32
C ARG A 302 25.29 8.69 10.99
N GLU A 303 25.83 7.96 11.96
CA GLU A 303 26.19 6.54 11.84
C GLU A 303 24.95 5.68 11.61
N ALA A 304 23.84 5.98 12.31
CA ALA A 304 22.57 5.32 12.08
C ALA A 304 22.06 5.57 10.64
N ALA A 305 22.07 6.82 10.19
CA ALA A 305 21.67 7.16 8.82
C ALA A 305 22.53 6.44 7.77
N ASP A 306 23.85 6.38 7.97
CA ASP A 306 24.76 5.65 7.10
C ASP A 306 24.49 4.14 7.08
N ALA A 307 24.18 3.54 8.24
CA ALA A 307 23.79 2.14 8.35
C ALA A 307 22.50 1.83 7.58
N PHE A 308 21.48 2.69 7.70
CA PHE A 308 20.24 2.56 6.92
C PHE A 308 20.51 2.59 5.42
N LEU A 309 21.27 3.58 4.92
CA LEU A 309 21.58 3.69 3.50
C LEU A 309 22.34 2.46 2.98
N THR A 310 23.35 2.00 3.71
CA THR A 310 24.17 0.85 3.31
C THR A 310 23.38 -0.46 3.32
N GLN A 311 22.67 -0.76 4.41
CA GLN A 311 21.93 -2.03 4.53
C GLN A 311 20.73 -2.08 3.58
N THR A 312 19.98 -0.99 3.44
CA THR A 312 18.86 -0.93 2.49
C THR A 312 19.34 -1.01 1.05
N THR A 313 20.39 -0.28 0.68
CA THR A 313 20.93 -0.34 -0.69
C THR A 313 21.40 -1.75 -1.04
N ARG A 314 22.09 -2.44 -0.12
CA ARG A 314 22.52 -3.83 -0.31
C ARG A 314 21.33 -4.77 -0.50
N SER A 315 20.27 -4.59 0.29
CA SER A 315 19.04 -5.38 0.21
C SER A 315 18.37 -5.21 -1.16
N ILE A 316 18.21 -3.97 -1.63
CA ILE A 316 17.53 -3.70 -2.91
C ILE A 316 18.35 -4.14 -4.12
N THR A 317 19.67 -3.96 -4.12
CA THR A 317 20.52 -4.42 -5.25
C THR A 317 20.62 -5.94 -5.30
N GLY A 318 20.56 -6.62 -4.14
CA GLY A 318 20.48 -8.08 -4.09
C GLY A 318 19.21 -8.65 -4.73
N MET A 319 18.12 -7.88 -4.78
CA MET A 319 16.90 -8.28 -5.48
C MET A 319 17.07 -8.27 -7.00
N GLU A 320 17.81 -7.32 -7.56
CA GLU A 320 18.02 -7.22 -9.02
C GLU A 320 18.93 -8.36 -9.53
N GLY A 321 19.99 -8.69 -8.79
CA GLY A 321 20.94 -9.74 -9.17
C GLY A 321 20.42 -11.19 -9.05
N SER A 322 19.21 -11.40 -8.53
CA SER A 322 18.57 -12.73 -8.45
C SER A 322 17.81 -13.10 -9.74
N HIS A 323 18.04 -12.36 -10.83
CA HIS A 323 17.36 -12.49 -12.13
C HIS A 323 18.30 -12.66 -13.33
N GLU A 324 19.59 -12.89 -13.10
CA GLU A 324 20.51 -13.52 -14.05
C GLU A 324 20.81 -14.96 -13.59
#